data_AF-X0XSZ5-F1
#
_entry.id   AF-X0XSZ5-F1
#
_cell.length_a   1.000
_cell.length_b   1.000
_cell.length_c   1.000
_cell.angle_alpha   90.00
_cell.angle_beta   90.00
_cell.angle_gamma   90.00
#
_symmetry.space_group_name_H-M   'P 1'
#
loop_
_entity.id
_entity.type
_entity.pdbx_description
1 polymer ?
#
loop_
_entity_poly.entity_id
_entity_poly.type
_entity_poly.pdbx_seq_one_letter_code
_entity_poly.pdbx_strand_id
1 'polypeptide(L)'
;EAEKLDKDELFQKKQAIEKKLLEFRVEGEVREYHPGPIVTTYEYYPHPGVKVSQVASRSEELSMALAAESVRIQRIPGKSSLGIEVPNNRREIIKIRDLIESDSFRNSPSKLTIALGKTIHGENYLTDLAVMPHLLIGGATGTGKSVALNAIIASILYKATPEEVKIILVDPKRLEFTHYDGLPHLLCPVVKDPKKAGSILIDAVYKMEERYHTLGSQKVRNIEQYNQK
;
A
#
# COMPACT_ATOMS: atom_id res chain seq x y z
N GLU A 1 14.69 -7.63 16.05
CA GLU A 1 15.70 -7.78 14.99
C GLU A 1 15.12 -8.64 13.90
N ALA A 2 15.19 -8.20 12.63
CA ALA A 2 14.76 -9.05 11.52
C ALA A 2 15.67 -10.27 11.48
N GLU A 3 15.10 -11.47 11.60
CA GLU A 3 15.84 -12.71 11.35
C GLU A 3 16.49 -12.60 9.98
N LYS A 4 17.83 -12.60 9.94
CA LYS A 4 18.57 -12.63 8.69
C LYS A 4 18.11 -13.86 7.91
N LEU A 5 17.49 -13.65 6.76
CA LEU A 5 17.19 -14.70 5.80
C LEU A 5 18.45 -15.54 5.56
N ASP A 6 18.28 -16.85 5.59
CA ASP A 6 19.37 -17.81 5.42
C ASP A 6 19.95 -17.67 4.01
N LYS A 7 21.26 -17.41 3.91
CA LYS A 7 21.94 -17.26 2.62
C LYS A 7 21.85 -18.54 1.80
N ASP A 8 21.84 -19.69 2.46
CA ASP A 8 21.75 -20.98 1.80
C ASP A 8 20.34 -21.17 1.22
N GLU A 9 19.29 -20.75 1.94
CA GLU A 9 17.91 -20.75 1.43
C GLU A 9 17.77 -19.88 0.16
N LEU A 10 18.30 -18.66 0.21
CA LEU A 10 18.24 -17.74 -0.93
C LEU A 10 18.95 -18.32 -2.15
N PHE A 11 20.12 -18.94 -1.94
CA PHE A 11 20.87 -19.57 -3.01
C PHE A 11 20.19 -20.82 -3.58
N GLN A 12 19.57 -21.64 -2.72
CA GLN A 12 18.78 -22.79 -3.17
C GLN A 12 17.57 -22.38 -4.01
N LYS A 13 16.83 -21.34 -3.59
CA LYS A 13 15.71 -20.77 -4.36
C LYS A 13 16.18 -20.22 -5.70
N LYS A 14 17.32 -19.53 -5.73
CA LYS A 14 17.97 -19.11 -6.97
C LYS A 14 18.17 -20.29 -7.93
N GLN A 15 18.84 -21.36 -7.48
CA GLN A 15 19.11 -22.53 -8.33
C GLN A 15 17.83 -23.23 -8.79
N ALA A 16 16.82 -23.29 -7.92
CA ALA A 16 15.51 -23.87 -8.26
C ALA A 16 14.81 -23.07 -9.37
N ILE A 17 14.85 -21.73 -9.32
CA ILE A 17 14.31 -20.86 -10.38
C ILE A 17 15.00 -21.15 -11.72
N GLU A 18 16.34 -21.10 -11.75
CA GLU A 18 17.13 -21.31 -12.96
C GLU A 18 16.88 -22.70 -13.56
N LYS A 19 16.94 -23.74 -12.74
CA LYS A 19 16.67 -25.12 -13.15
C LYS A 19 15.26 -25.26 -13.70
N LYS A 20 14.26 -24.67 -13.04
CA LYS A 20 12.86 -24.84 -13.44
C LYS A 20 12.56 -24.12 -14.76
N LEU A 21 13.10 -22.92 -14.96
CA LEU A 21 12.95 -22.21 -16.23
C LEU A 21 13.66 -22.95 -17.37
N LEU A 22 14.83 -23.54 -17.10
CA LEU A 22 15.53 -24.36 -18.08
C LEU A 22 14.73 -25.60 -18.51
N GLU A 23 14.03 -26.27 -17.59
CA GLU A 23 13.11 -27.39 -17.92
C GLU A 23 12.03 -26.98 -18.93
N PHE A 24 11.62 -25.70 -18.93
CA PHE A 24 10.66 -25.13 -19.88
C PHE A 24 11.31 -24.52 -21.13
N ARG A 25 12.61 -24.77 -21.35
CA ARG A 25 13.41 -24.20 -22.45
C ARG A 25 13.46 -22.67 -22.42
N VAL A 26 13.36 -22.10 -21.23
CA VAL A 26 13.54 -20.68 -20.98
C VAL A 26 14.94 -20.51 -20.40
N GLU A 27 15.90 -20.21 -21.26
CA GLU A 27 17.30 -20.05 -20.86
C GLU A 27 17.57 -18.67 -20.24
N GLY A 28 18.48 -18.65 -19.28
CA GLY A 28 18.87 -17.45 -18.54
C GLY A 28 19.42 -17.80 -17.17
N GLU A 29 19.73 -16.75 -16.41
CA GLU A 29 20.39 -16.86 -15.12
C GLU A 29 19.86 -15.80 -14.15
N VAL A 30 19.88 -16.10 -12.86
CA VAL A 30 19.64 -15.11 -11.82
C VAL A 30 20.99 -14.54 -11.38
N ARG A 31 21.19 -13.24 -11.60
CA ARG A 31 22.47 -12.60 -11.26
C ARG A 31 22.49 -12.07 -9.83
N GLU A 32 21.39 -11.47 -9.41
CA GLU A 32 21.26 -10.81 -8.12
C GLU A 32 19.95 -11.23 -7.44
N TYR A 33 19.91 -11.10 -6.12
CA TYR A 33 18.68 -11.22 -5.35
C TYR A 33 18.64 -10.19 -4.23
N HIS A 34 17.44 -9.64 -4.01
CA HIS A 34 17.20 -8.56 -3.06
C HIS A 34 16.16 -9.05 -2.03
N PRO A 35 16.60 -9.51 -0.85
CA PRO A 35 15.69 -9.94 0.19
C PRO A 35 14.94 -8.74 0.76
N GLY A 36 13.61 -8.83 0.77
CA GLY A 36 12.69 -7.89 1.39
C GLY A 36 12.01 -8.46 2.63
N PRO A 37 11.10 -7.70 3.28
CA PRO A 37 10.41 -8.14 4.51
C PRO A 37 9.41 -9.29 4.26
N ILE A 38 8.74 -9.30 3.10
CA ILE A 38 7.68 -10.27 2.76
C ILE A 38 8.09 -11.18 1.61
N VAL A 39 8.77 -10.62 0.61
CA VAL A 39 9.21 -11.29 -0.61
C VAL A 39 10.69 -11.04 -0.84
N THR A 40 11.33 -11.94 -1.57
CA THR A 40 12.66 -11.75 -2.14
C THR A 40 12.52 -11.60 -3.65
N THR A 41 13.14 -10.57 -4.21
CA THR A 41 13.18 -10.36 -5.66
C THR A 41 14.45 -10.98 -6.23
N TYR A 42 14.31 -11.99 -7.08
CA TYR A 42 15.41 -12.59 -7.85
C TYR A 42 15.47 -11.95 -9.22
N GLU A 43 16.61 -11.36 -9.57
CA GLU A 43 16.80 -10.66 -10.83
C GLU A 43 17.27 -11.63 -11.92
N TYR A 44 16.33 -12.06 -12.75
CA TYR A 44 16.52 -13.03 -13.83
C TYR A 44 16.85 -12.35 -15.16
N TYR A 45 17.93 -12.80 -15.79
CA TYR A 45 18.44 -12.35 -17.07
C TYR A 45 18.17 -13.42 -18.13
N PRO A 46 17.13 -13.26 -18.95
CA PRO A 46 16.88 -14.18 -20.06
C PRO A 46 18.01 -14.10 -21.10
N HIS A 47 18.39 -15.25 -21.66
CA HIS A 47 19.34 -15.28 -22.78
C HIS A 47 18.77 -14.58 -24.03
N PRO A 48 19.65 -14.11 -24.94
CA PRO A 48 19.21 -13.53 -26.21
C PRO A 48 18.23 -14.45 -26.96
N GLY A 49 17.11 -13.88 -27.41
CA GLY A 49 16.07 -14.61 -28.15
C GLY A 49 14.92 -15.14 -27.28
N VAL A 50 15.07 -15.18 -25.95
CA VAL A 50 13.96 -15.52 -25.04
C VAL A 50 13.01 -14.33 -24.90
N LYS A 51 11.73 -14.54 -25.22
CA LYS A 51 10.72 -13.49 -25.08
C LYS A 51 10.35 -13.32 -23.61
N VAL A 52 10.23 -12.07 -23.16
CA VAL A 52 9.78 -11.75 -21.79
C VAL A 52 8.46 -12.45 -21.43
N SER A 53 7.53 -12.54 -22.38
CA SER A 53 6.24 -13.22 -22.16
C SER A 53 6.41 -14.72 -21.86
N GLN A 54 7.44 -15.38 -22.39
CA GLN A 54 7.72 -16.80 -22.10
C GLN A 54 8.17 -17.01 -20.66
N VAL A 55 8.84 -16.03 -20.05
CA VAL A 55 9.21 -16.07 -18.64
C VAL A 55 8.01 -15.69 -17.78
N ALA A 56 7.34 -14.58 -18.10
CA ALA A 56 6.23 -14.05 -17.33
C ALA A 56 5.03 -15.01 -17.24
N SER A 57 4.82 -15.85 -18.26
CA SER A 57 3.76 -16.86 -18.24
C SER A 57 4.06 -18.09 -17.36
N ARG A 58 5.20 -18.14 -16.66
CA ARG A 58 5.63 -19.27 -15.82
C ARG A 58 5.46 -19.06 -14.32
N SER A 59 4.68 -18.05 -13.95
CA SER A 59 4.42 -17.71 -12.54
C SER A 59 3.84 -18.89 -11.75
N GLU A 60 2.88 -19.62 -12.32
CA GLU A 60 2.19 -20.75 -11.68
C GLU A 60 3.14 -21.95 -11.53
N GLU A 61 3.88 -22.29 -12.58
CA GLU A 61 4.80 -23.42 -12.54
C GLU A 61 5.99 -23.16 -11.61
N LEU A 62 6.44 -21.90 -11.52
CA LEU A 62 7.46 -21.49 -10.56
C LEU A 62 6.93 -21.50 -9.12
N SER A 63 5.69 -21.08 -8.87
CA SER A 63 5.13 -21.14 -7.51
C SER A 63 5.06 -22.59 -7.02
N MET A 64 4.62 -23.52 -7.87
CA MET A 64 4.62 -24.96 -7.56
C MET A 64 6.02 -25.51 -7.29
N ALA A 65 7.00 -25.18 -8.15
CA ALA A 65 8.36 -25.69 -8.02
C ALA A 65 9.08 -25.19 -6.76
N LEU A 66 8.76 -23.97 -6.33
CA LEU A 66 9.34 -23.34 -5.15
C LEU A 66 8.53 -23.59 -3.86
N ALA A 67 7.45 -24.37 -3.94
CA ALA A 67 6.47 -24.55 -2.87
C ALA A 67 5.99 -23.20 -2.27
N ALA A 68 5.85 -22.19 -3.14
CA ALA A 68 5.44 -20.85 -2.77
C ALA A 68 3.95 -20.64 -3.04
N GLU A 69 3.29 -19.84 -2.19
CA GLU A 69 1.87 -19.49 -2.34
C GLU A 69 1.57 -18.84 -3.70
N SER A 70 2.43 -17.91 -4.13
CA SER A 70 2.39 -17.29 -5.44
C SER A 70 3.76 -16.74 -5.78
N VAL A 71 4.06 -16.66 -7.07
CA VAL A 71 5.26 -15.98 -7.60
C VAL A 71 4.77 -14.88 -8.53
N ARG A 72 5.43 -13.72 -8.52
CA ARG A 72 5.12 -12.60 -9.41
C ARG A 72 6.33 -12.26 -10.26
N ILE A 73 6.13 -12.16 -11.57
CA ILE A 73 7.21 -11.91 -12.53
C ILE A 73 6.95 -10.60 -13.25
N GLN A 74 7.86 -9.64 -13.13
CA GLN A 74 7.72 -8.32 -13.76
C GLN A 74 9.01 -7.82 -14.38
N ARG A 75 8.88 -6.93 -15.38
CA ARG A 75 10.02 -6.19 -15.91
C ARG A 75 10.51 -5.20 -14.85
N ILE A 76 11.82 -5.13 -14.67
CA ILE A 76 12.45 -4.10 -13.85
C ILE A 76 12.67 -2.88 -14.75
N PRO A 77 12.02 -1.72 -14.49
CA PRO A 77 12.21 -0.53 -15.30
C PRO A 77 13.69 -0.14 -15.40
N GLY A 78 14.14 0.17 -16.62
CA GLY A 78 15.54 0.57 -16.87
C GLY A 78 16.55 -0.57 -16.90
N LYS A 79 16.16 -1.83 -16.66
CA LYS A 79 17.05 -3.01 -16.75
C LYS A 79 16.58 -4.00 -17.82
N SER A 80 17.52 -4.79 -18.34
CA SER A 80 17.24 -5.90 -19.28
C SER A 80 16.91 -7.22 -18.56
N SER A 81 16.32 -7.13 -17.38
CA SER A 81 16.06 -8.24 -16.47
C SER A 81 14.61 -8.27 -15.99
N LEU A 82 14.24 -9.40 -15.43
CA LEU A 82 12.92 -9.66 -14.85
C LEU A 82 13.08 -9.88 -13.35
N GLY A 83 12.27 -9.19 -12.56
CA GLY A 83 12.13 -9.45 -11.14
C GLY A 83 11.17 -10.60 -10.93
N ILE A 84 11.69 -11.71 -10.38
CA ILE A 84 10.90 -12.85 -9.91
C ILE A 84 10.75 -12.68 -8.40
N GLU A 85 9.60 -12.21 -7.96
CA GLU A 85 9.26 -11.99 -6.55
C GLU A 85 8.72 -13.29 -5.96
N VAL A 86 9.48 -13.86 -5.02
CA VAL A 86 9.13 -15.11 -4.33
C VAL A 86 8.88 -14.80 -2.85
N PRO A 87 7.76 -15.24 -2.27
CA PRO A 87 7.50 -15.11 -0.84
C PRO A 87 8.61 -15.71 0.01
N ASN A 88 8.97 -15.00 1.07
CA ASN A 88 9.87 -15.51 2.08
C ASN A 88 9.18 -16.63 2.88
N ASN A 89 9.96 -17.61 3.33
CA ASN A 89 9.45 -18.66 4.21
C ASN A 89 8.97 -18.09 5.56
N ARG A 90 9.64 -17.03 6.02
CA ARG A 90 9.27 -16.24 7.20
C ARG A 90 8.99 -14.80 6.77
N ARG A 91 7.72 -14.39 6.87
CA ARG A 91 7.28 -13.02 6.53
C ARG A 91 7.33 -12.14 7.77
N GLU A 92 7.93 -10.95 7.66
CA GLU A 92 7.94 -9.97 8.73
C GLU A 92 6.53 -9.36 8.92
N ILE A 93 6.08 -9.21 10.17
CA ILE A 93 4.88 -8.41 10.46
C ILE A 93 5.28 -6.93 10.41
N ILE A 94 4.78 -6.21 9.41
CA ILE A 94 4.95 -4.75 9.30
C ILE A 94 4.00 -4.09 10.30
N LYS A 95 4.55 -3.51 11.37
CA LYS A 95 3.77 -2.82 12.38
C LYS A 95 3.56 -1.37 11.97
N ILE A 96 2.32 -0.91 12.06
CA ILE A 96 2.00 0.50 11.79
C ILE A 96 2.76 1.47 12.71
N ARG A 97 3.02 1.06 13.96
CA ARG A 97 3.79 1.83 14.92
C ARG A 97 5.15 2.24 14.36
N ASP A 98 5.87 1.29 13.74
CA ASP A 98 7.21 1.52 13.19
C ASP A 98 7.18 2.60 12.08
N LEU A 99 6.05 2.71 11.36
CA LEU A 99 5.84 3.71 10.33
C LEU A 99 5.50 5.07 10.95
N ILE A 100 4.57 5.10 11.91
CA ILE A 100 4.10 6.35 12.56
C ILE A 100 5.21 6.99 13.41
N GLU A 101 6.02 6.19 14.10
CA GLU A 101 7.12 6.69 14.92
C GLU A 101 8.34 7.12 14.08
N SER A 102 8.37 6.80 12.78
CA SER A 102 9.49 7.16 11.90
C SER A 102 9.59 8.67 11.67
N ASP A 103 10.82 9.17 11.51
CA ASP A 103 11.08 10.59 11.25
C ASP A 103 10.43 11.07 9.95
N SER A 104 10.36 10.22 8.92
CA SER A 104 9.71 10.56 7.65
C SER A 104 8.20 10.79 7.82
N PHE A 105 7.53 10.02 8.70
CA PHE A 105 6.13 10.27 9.02
C PHE A 105 5.96 11.48 9.93
N ARG A 106 6.75 11.60 11.00
CA ARG A 106 6.61 12.69 11.97
C ARG A 106 6.87 14.05 11.34
N ASN A 107 7.88 14.16 10.48
CA ASN A 107 8.29 15.38 9.81
C ASN A 107 7.51 15.68 8.52
N SER A 108 6.60 14.81 8.08
CA SER A 108 5.78 15.09 6.91
C SER A 108 4.89 16.34 7.16
N PRO A 109 4.76 17.27 6.20
CA PRO A 109 4.03 18.52 6.44
C PRO A 109 2.51 18.34 6.40
N SER A 110 2.01 17.34 5.66
CA SER A 110 0.58 17.14 5.47
C SER A 110 -0.09 16.49 6.68
N LYS A 111 -1.21 17.06 7.11
CA LYS A 111 -2.13 16.51 8.10
C LYS A 111 -2.87 15.26 7.60
N LEU A 112 -2.87 15.02 6.29
CA LEU A 112 -3.47 13.88 5.63
C LEU A 112 -2.41 12.86 5.15
N THR A 113 -1.22 12.87 5.76
CA THR A 113 -0.22 11.83 5.52
C THR A 113 -0.74 10.49 6.04
N ILE A 114 -0.68 9.47 5.18
CA ILE A 114 -1.08 8.09 5.48
C ILE A 114 0.13 7.14 5.38
N ALA A 115 0.28 6.27 6.38
CA ALA A 115 1.27 5.22 6.38
C ALA A 115 0.68 3.94 5.80
N LEU A 116 1.13 3.53 4.61
CA LEU A 116 0.56 2.38 3.89
C LEU A 116 1.30 1.06 4.17
N GLY A 117 2.59 1.12 4.47
CA GLY A 117 3.38 -0.09 4.72
C GLY A 117 4.86 0.11 4.44
N LYS A 118 5.51 -0.97 4.02
CA LYS A 118 6.86 -0.95 3.48
C LYS A 118 6.86 -1.38 2.01
N THR A 119 7.82 -0.89 1.23
CA THR A 119 8.06 -1.37 -0.13
C THR A 119 8.59 -2.81 -0.12
N ILE A 120 8.71 -3.43 -1.30
CA ILE A 120 9.32 -4.76 -1.44
C ILE A 120 10.78 -4.81 -0.96
N HIS A 121 11.45 -3.66 -0.83
CA HIS A 121 12.82 -3.55 -0.32
C HIS A 121 12.88 -3.15 1.16
N GLY A 122 11.72 -3.02 1.83
CA GLY A 122 11.64 -2.72 3.26
C GLY A 122 11.65 -1.24 3.63
N GLU A 123 11.66 -0.34 2.64
CA GLU A 123 11.60 1.11 2.88
C GLU A 123 10.19 1.51 3.30
N ASN A 124 10.07 2.46 4.24
CA ASN A 124 8.77 2.97 4.65
C ASN A 124 8.05 3.63 3.47
N TYR A 125 6.81 3.20 3.22
CA TYR A 125 5.97 3.75 2.17
C TYR A 125 4.87 4.62 2.79
N LEU A 126 5.09 5.93 2.73
CA LEU A 126 4.20 6.97 3.20
C LEU A 126 3.71 7.79 2.02
N THR A 127 2.49 8.29 2.10
CA THR A 127 1.92 9.14 1.03
C THR A 127 0.94 10.16 1.60
N ASP A 128 0.55 11.13 0.80
CA ASP A 128 -0.37 12.19 1.19
C ASP A 128 -1.71 12.04 0.45
N LEU A 129 -2.81 11.96 1.20
CA LEU A 129 -4.15 11.90 0.62
C LEU A 129 -4.55 13.23 -0.06
N ALA A 130 -3.94 14.37 0.28
CA ALA A 130 -4.22 15.63 -0.40
C ALA A 130 -3.71 15.65 -1.85
N VAL A 131 -2.57 15.00 -2.12
CA VAL A 131 -1.98 14.89 -3.47
C VAL A 131 -2.68 13.80 -4.29
N MET A 132 -3.27 12.82 -3.62
CA MET A 132 -4.16 11.82 -4.20
C MET A 132 -5.60 12.09 -3.72
N PRO A 133 -6.25 13.17 -4.21
CA PRO A 133 -7.40 13.79 -3.54
C PRO A 133 -8.56 12.82 -3.27
N HIS A 134 -8.63 11.72 -4.03
CA HIS A 134 -9.50 10.59 -3.76
C HIS A 134 -8.75 9.27 -3.93
N LEU A 135 -9.05 8.30 -3.07
CA LEU A 135 -8.45 6.98 -3.06
C LEU A 135 -9.54 5.89 -3.14
N LEU A 136 -9.38 4.94 -4.07
CA LEU A 136 -10.20 3.75 -4.18
C LEU A 136 -9.44 2.54 -3.66
N ILE A 137 -10.03 1.79 -2.73
CA ILE A 137 -9.43 0.57 -2.15
C ILE A 137 -10.33 -0.63 -2.47
N GLY A 138 -9.79 -1.56 -3.27
CA GLY A 138 -10.42 -2.84 -3.60
C GLY A 138 -9.65 -4.01 -3.00
N GLY A 139 -10.37 -5.06 -2.61
CA GLY A 139 -9.77 -6.29 -2.07
C GLY A 139 -10.86 -7.29 -1.66
N ALA A 140 -10.58 -8.57 -1.84
CA ALA A 140 -11.47 -9.64 -1.38
C ALA A 140 -11.43 -9.76 0.16
N THR A 141 -12.41 -10.47 0.73
CA THR A 141 -12.39 -10.75 2.17
C THR A 141 -11.11 -11.48 2.55
N GLY A 142 -10.47 -11.07 3.64
CA GLY A 142 -9.23 -11.68 4.13
C GLY A 142 -7.93 -11.13 3.51
N THR A 143 -7.99 -10.29 2.47
CA THR A 143 -6.77 -9.73 1.85
C THR A 143 -6.20 -8.50 2.59
N GLY A 144 -6.69 -8.20 3.79
CA GLY A 144 -6.19 -7.10 4.62
C GLY A 144 -6.81 -5.73 4.38
N LYS A 145 -7.89 -5.61 3.58
CA LYS A 145 -8.57 -4.32 3.30
C LYS A 145 -8.97 -3.58 4.58
N SER A 146 -9.61 -4.28 5.52
CA SER A 146 -10.04 -3.72 6.81
C SER A 146 -8.87 -3.18 7.62
N VAL A 147 -7.75 -3.92 7.65
CA VAL A 147 -6.53 -3.50 8.34
C VAL A 147 -5.94 -2.24 7.69
N ALA A 148 -5.91 -2.17 6.36
CA ALA A 148 -5.45 -0.99 5.63
C ALA A 148 -6.31 0.25 5.91
N LEU A 149 -7.64 0.10 5.96
CA LEU A 149 -8.54 1.21 6.31
C LEU A 149 -8.29 1.73 7.73
N ASN A 150 -8.16 0.83 8.71
CA ASN A 150 -7.83 1.21 10.08
C ASN A 150 -6.43 1.87 10.16
N ALA A 151 -5.48 1.43 9.35
CA ALA A 151 -4.14 2.05 9.29
C ALA A 151 -4.18 3.48 8.73
N ILE A 152 -5.00 3.73 7.72
CA ILE A 152 -5.23 5.08 7.19
C ILE A 152 -5.85 5.99 8.26
N ILE A 153 -6.92 5.52 8.93
CA ILE A 153 -7.57 6.30 10.00
C ILE A 153 -6.58 6.57 11.12
N ALA A 154 -5.86 5.55 11.59
CA ALA A 154 -4.85 5.72 12.63
C ALA A 154 -3.77 6.74 12.22
N SER A 155 -3.29 6.70 10.98
CA SER A 155 -2.32 7.68 10.47
C SER A 155 -2.83 9.12 10.64
N ILE A 156 -4.09 9.38 10.26
CA ILE A 156 -4.70 10.71 10.41
C ILE A 156 -4.82 11.10 11.88
N LEU A 157 -5.28 10.19 12.74
CA LEU A 157 -5.45 10.46 14.19
C LEU A 157 -4.13 10.76 14.90
N TYR A 158 -3.02 10.16 14.46
CA TYR A 158 -1.68 10.46 14.99
C TYR A 158 -1.06 11.74 14.38
N LYS A 159 -1.67 12.33 13.35
CA LYS A 159 -1.12 13.46 12.60
C LYS A 159 -1.89 14.77 12.79
N ALA A 160 -3.19 14.68 13.04
CA ALA A 160 -4.10 15.83 13.02
C ALA A 160 -5.00 15.89 14.26
N THR A 161 -5.25 17.10 14.76
CA THR A 161 -6.26 17.33 15.80
C THR A 161 -7.68 17.35 15.22
N PRO A 162 -8.73 17.25 16.05
CA PRO A 162 -10.13 17.33 15.60
C PRO A 162 -10.51 18.63 14.88
N GLU A 163 -9.80 19.72 15.11
CA GLU A 163 -10.00 21.02 14.47
C GLU A 163 -9.32 21.07 13.10
N GLU A 164 -8.23 20.33 12.92
CA GLU A 164 -7.46 20.26 11.68
C GLU A 164 -8.11 19.31 10.66
N VAL A 165 -8.65 18.17 11.13
CA VAL A 165 -9.29 17.17 10.27
C VAL A 165 -10.59 16.66 10.88
N LYS A 166 -11.66 16.73 10.08
CA LYS A 166 -12.94 16.08 10.35
C LYS A 166 -13.14 14.85 9.46
N ILE A 167 -13.71 13.79 10.03
CA ILE A 167 -13.91 12.50 9.40
C ILE A 167 -15.40 12.17 9.37
N ILE A 168 -15.86 11.62 8.24
CA ILE A 168 -17.17 10.99 8.12
C ILE A 168 -16.92 9.52 7.80
N LEU A 169 -17.39 8.63 8.67
CA LEU A 169 -17.28 7.18 8.47
C LEU A 169 -18.64 6.60 8.12
N VAL A 170 -18.70 5.88 6.99
CA VAL A 170 -19.92 5.21 6.51
C VAL A 170 -19.66 3.71 6.53
N ASP A 171 -20.42 2.99 7.37
CA ASP A 171 -20.30 1.54 7.56
C ASP A 171 -21.69 0.88 7.52
N PRO A 172 -22.25 0.64 6.32
CA PRO A 172 -23.58 0.05 6.19
C PRO A 172 -23.63 -1.41 6.66
N LYS A 173 -22.47 -2.08 6.73
CA LYS A 173 -22.36 -3.47 7.18
C LYS A 173 -22.11 -3.59 8.69
N ARG A 174 -21.75 -2.49 9.35
CA ARG A 174 -21.45 -2.40 10.79
C ARG A 174 -20.29 -3.31 11.23
N LEU A 175 -19.33 -3.55 10.34
CA LEU A 175 -18.23 -4.49 10.58
C LEU A 175 -16.91 -3.78 10.90
N GLU A 176 -16.72 -2.56 10.38
CA GLU A 176 -15.38 -2.00 10.21
C GLU A 176 -15.12 -0.77 11.07
N PHE A 177 -16.14 0.06 11.33
CA PHE A 177 -15.91 1.39 11.90
C PHE A 177 -16.66 1.68 13.20
N THR A 178 -17.52 0.77 13.67
CA THR A 178 -18.36 1.01 14.86
C THR A 178 -17.52 1.34 16.12
N HIS A 179 -16.30 0.81 16.25
CA HIS A 179 -15.40 1.12 17.37
C HIS A 179 -14.85 2.55 17.37
N TYR A 180 -15.03 3.30 16.29
CA TYR A 180 -14.64 4.71 16.21
C TYR A 180 -15.76 5.67 16.67
N ASP A 181 -16.96 5.16 16.99
CA ASP A 181 -18.05 5.99 17.53
C ASP A 181 -17.56 6.78 18.77
N GLY A 182 -17.79 8.10 18.79
CA GLY A 182 -17.36 8.99 19.87
C GLY A 182 -16.01 9.67 19.66
N LEU A 183 -15.26 9.37 18.58
CA LEU A 183 -14.05 10.12 18.25
C LEU A 183 -14.37 11.62 18.00
N PRO A 184 -13.59 12.56 18.56
CA PRO A 184 -13.83 14.00 18.40
C PRO A 184 -13.62 14.50 16.95
N HIS A 185 -12.85 13.75 16.16
CA HIS A 185 -12.67 13.99 14.72
C HIS A 185 -13.94 13.71 13.91
N LEU A 186 -14.88 12.90 14.43
CA LEU A 186 -16.09 12.58 13.69
C LEU A 186 -17.02 13.79 13.59
N LEU A 187 -17.46 14.09 12.37
CA LEU A 187 -18.47 15.14 12.13
C LEU A 187 -19.87 14.70 12.57
N CYS A 188 -20.13 13.39 12.52
CA CYS A 188 -21.37 12.74 12.93
C CYS A 188 -21.07 11.30 13.38
N PRO A 189 -21.96 10.64 14.13
CA PRO A 189 -21.81 9.22 14.46
C PRO A 189 -21.62 8.36 13.21
N VAL A 190 -20.99 7.19 13.37
CA VAL A 190 -20.72 6.28 12.25
C VAL A 190 -22.03 5.95 11.52
N VAL A 191 -22.07 6.23 10.22
CA VAL A 191 -23.28 6.18 9.41
C VAL A 191 -23.56 4.74 8.99
N LYS A 192 -24.59 4.16 9.57
CA LYS A 192 -24.97 2.74 9.37
C LYS A 192 -26.10 2.58 8.34
N ASP A 193 -26.84 3.63 8.05
CA ASP A 193 -27.97 3.63 7.11
C ASP A 193 -27.51 4.16 5.74
N PRO A 194 -27.56 3.35 4.67
CA PRO A 194 -27.21 3.80 3.31
C PRO A 194 -28.01 5.02 2.83
N LYS A 195 -29.27 5.15 3.25
CA LYS A 195 -30.10 6.31 2.86
C LYS A 195 -29.57 7.60 3.49
N LYS A 196 -29.15 7.54 4.75
CA LYS A 196 -28.53 8.69 5.45
C LYS A 196 -27.16 9.03 4.87
N ALA A 197 -26.40 8.02 4.42
CA ALA A 197 -25.12 8.26 3.77
C ALA A 197 -25.28 9.14 2.52
N GLY A 198 -26.34 8.93 1.73
CA GLY A 198 -26.65 9.78 0.58
C GLY A 198 -26.82 11.26 0.95
N SER A 199 -27.63 11.55 1.98
CA SER A 199 -27.82 12.93 2.48
C SER A 199 -26.52 13.57 2.96
N ILE A 200 -25.70 12.83 3.71
CA ILE A 200 -24.42 13.34 4.23
C ILE A 200 -23.42 13.67 3.12
N LEU A 201 -23.40 12.87 2.05
CA LEU A 201 -22.57 13.17 0.88
C LEU A 201 -23.06 14.43 0.15
N ILE A 202 -24.38 14.65 0.08
CA ILE A 202 -24.95 15.89 -0.46
C ILE A 202 -24.55 17.09 0.42
N ASP A 203 -24.61 16.95 1.75
CA ASP A 203 -24.16 17.99 2.69
C ASP A 203 -22.67 18.32 2.52
N ALA A 204 -21.84 17.31 2.23
CA ALA A 204 -20.42 17.51 1.91
C ALA A 204 -20.22 18.31 0.62
N VAL A 205 -21.08 18.12 -0.40
CA VAL A 205 -21.09 18.94 -1.62
C VAL A 205 -21.46 20.38 -1.31
N TYR A 206 -22.52 20.62 -0.54
CA TYR A 206 -22.88 21.98 -0.13
C TYR A 206 -21.77 22.66 0.67
N LYS A 207 -21.10 21.93 1.56
CA LYS A 207 -19.96 22.48 2.31
C LYS A 207 -18.78 22.82 1.41
N MET A 208 -18.55 22.04 0.36
CA MET A 208 -17.53 22.33 -0.65
C MET A 208 -17.86 23.62 -1.41
N GLU A 209 -19.11 23.82 -1.84
CA GLU A 209 -19.56 25.04 -2.52
C GLU A 209 -19.44 26.28 -1.63
N GLU A 210 -19.88 26.18 -0.37
CA GLU A 210 -19.70 27.22 0.65
C GLU A 210 -18.23 27.61 0.78
N ARG A 211 -17.33 26.62 0.88
CA ARG A 211 -15.89 26.86 0.94
C ARG A 211 -15.38 27.54 -0.32
N TYR A 212 -15.80 27.15 -1.52
CA TYR A 212 -15.39 27.84 -2.74
C TYR A 212 -15.80 29.33 -2.75
N HIS A 213 -16.99 29.66 -2.25
CA HIS A 213 -17.42 31.05 -2.08
C HIS A 213 -16.53 31.80 -1.08
N THR A 214 -16.22 31.19 0.07
CA THR A 214 -15.31 31.78 1.07
C THR A 214 -13.90 31.98 0.52
N LEU A 215 -13.35 31.00 -0.19
CA LEU A 215 -12.03 31.10 -0.82
C LEU A 215 -12.00 32.22 -1.87
N GLY A 216 -13.05 32.32 -2.69
CA GLY A 216 -13.20 33.37 -3.70
C GLY A 216 -13.28 34.78 -3.09
N SER A 217 -14.06 34.96 -2.02
CA SER A 217 -14.18 36.27 -1.34
C SER A 217 -12.88 36.70 -0.68
N GLN A 218 -12.10 35.73 -0.17
CA GLN A 218 -10.78 35.96 0.40
C GLN A 218 -9.63 35.97 -0.62
N LYS A 219 -9.92 35.77 -1.92
CA LYS A 219 -8.95 35.72 -3.02
C LYS A 219 -7.80 34.72 -2.79
N VAL A 220 -8.12 33.55 -2.24
CA VAL A 220 -7.18 32.45 -2.01
C VAL A 220 -7.57 31.23 -2.85
N ARG A 221 -6.61 30.36 -3.17
CA ARG A 221 -6.83 29.24 -4.11
C ARG A 221 -7.15 27.91 -3.44
N ASN A 222 -6.79 27.74 -2.16
CA ASN A 222 -6.95 26.49 -1.43
C ASN A 222 -7.11 26.73 0.08
N ILE A 223 -7.43 25.66 0.80
CA ILE A 223 -7.70 25.72 2.25
C ILE A 223 -6.44 26.07 3.04
N GLU A 224 -5.25 25.69 2.57
CA GLU A 224 -3.98 26.02 3.23
C GLU A 224 -3.74 27.53 3.24
N GLN A 225 -3.92 28.19 2.09
CA GLN A 225 -3.81 29.65 1.99
C GLN A 225 -4.89 30.38 2.80
N TYR A 226 -6.10 29.82 2.86
CA TYR A 226 -7.17 30.37 3.69
C TYR A 226 -6.82 30.31 5.18
N ASN A 227 -6.30 29.18 5.65
CA ASN A 227 -5.95 28.98 7.06
C ASN A 227 -4.71 29.76 7.52
N GLN A 228 -3.85 30.20 6.59
CA GLN A 228 -2.67 31.01 6.90
C GLN A 228 -2.96 32.51 7.00
N LYS A 229 -4.13 32.95 6.55
CA LYS A 229 -4.60 34.33 6.71
C LYS A 229 -5.26 34.53 8.06
#